data_AF-A0A6J4T948-F1
#
_entry.id   AF-A0A6J4T948-F1
#
_cell.length_a   1.000
_cell.length_b   1.000
_cell.length_c   1.000
_cell.angle_alpha   90.00
_cell.angle_beta   90.00
_cell.angle_gamma   90.00
#
_symmetry.space_group_name_H-M   'P 1'
#
loop_
_entity.id
_entity.type
_entity.pdbx_description
1 polymer ?
#
loop_
_entity_poly.entity_id
_entity_poly.type
_entity_poly.pdbx_seq_one_letter_code
_entity_poly.pdbx_strand_id
1 'polypeptide(L)' 'MGGIAGGRRWEIGMPLLIVGAVIAGLTVGVRGAGELFWIGAGVAAVGAAVFFSAPRRP' A
#
# COMPACT_ATOMS: atom_id res chain seq x y z
N MET A 1 -22.06 -6.06 14.88
CA MET A 1 -20.95 -5.08 14.77
C MET A 1 -19.94 -5.51 13.67
N GLY A 2 -20.36 -5.60 12.40
CA GLY A 2 -19.51 -6.09 11.30
C GLY A 2 -19.02 -5.04 10.29
N GLY A 3 -19.50 -3.79 10.37
CA GLY A 3 -19.26 -2.76 9.34
C GLY A 3 -17.96 -1.95 9.50
N ILE A 4 -17.39 -1.85 10.71
CA ILE A 4 -16.25 -0.96 11.00
C ILE A 4 -14.91 -1.57 10.56
N ALA A 5 -14.81 -2.91 10.53
CA ALA A 5 -13.58 -3.60 10.14
C ALA A 5 -13.29 -3.50 8.63
N GLY A 6 -14.32 -3.33 7.80
CA GLY A 6 -14.17 -3.10 6.35
C GLY A 6 -13.69 -1.68 6.05
N GLY A 7 -14.35 -0.66 6.63
CA GLY A 7 -14.01 0.75 6.38
C GLY A 7 -12.57 1.10 6.73
N ARG A 8 -12.09 0.67 7.91
CA ARG A 8 -10.73 0.99 8.39
C ARG A 8 -9.61 0.40 7.52
N ARG A 9 -9.84 -0.74 6.86
CA ARG A 9 -8.86 -1.35 5.94
C ARG A 9 -8.75 -0.58 4.63
N TRP A 10 -9.88 -0.09 4.14
CA TRP A 10 -9.93 0.75 2.95
C TRP A 10 -9.31 2.13 3.21
N GLU A 11 -9.61 2.73 4.36
CA GLU A 11 -9.08 4.04 4.80
C GLU A 11 -7.55 4.04 4.95
N ILE A 12 -6.94 2.92 5.35
CA ILE A 12 -5.48 2.82 5.57
C ILE A 12 -4.77 2.20 4.37
N GLY A 13 -5.34 1.13 3.79
CA GLY A 13 -4.71 0.36 2.71
C GLY A 13 -4.64 1.12 1.39
N MET A 14 -5.70 1.85 1.02
CA MET A 14 -5.75 2.57 -0.26
C MET A 14 -4.74 3.74 -0.31
N PRO A 15 -4.61 4.60 0.72
CA PRO A 15 -3.59 5.64 0.70
C PRO A 15 -2.16 5.09 0.68
N LEU A 16 -1.87 4.05 1.47
CA LEU A 16 -0.55 3.40 1.45
C LEU A 16 -0.22 2.83 0.07
N LEU A 17 -1.20 2.17 -0.57
CA LEU A 17 -1.04 1.65 -1.92
C LEU A 17 -0.70 2.77 -2.91
N ILE A 18 -1.47 3.86 -2.90
CA ILE A 18 -1.29 5.00 -3.82
C ILE A 18 0.06 5.68 -3.57
N VAL A 19 0.37 6.02 -2.32
CA VAL A 19 1.61 6.72 -1.96
C VAL A 19 2.83 5.88 -2.33
N GLY A 20 2.82 4.59 -1.99
CA GLY A 20 3.91 3.69 -2.34
C GLY A 20 4.09 3.55 -3.85
N ALA A 21 2.99 3.39 -4.61
CA ALA A 21 3.03 3.27 -6.07
C ALA A 21 3.52 4.55 -6.74
N VAL A 22 3.11 5.72 -6.23
CA VAL A 22 3.58 7.03 -6.73
C VAL A 22 5.08 7.20 -6.46
N ILE A 23 5.56 6.92 -5.25
CA ILE A 23 7.00 7.00 -4.92
C ILE A 23 7.80 6.06 -5.83
N ALA A 24 7.36 4.80 -5.94
CA ALA A 24 8.01 3.83 -6.83
C ALA A 24 8.03 4.35 -8.28
N GLY A 25 6.90 4.79 -8.81
CA GLY A 25 6.79 5.33 -10.17
C GLY A 25 7.68 6.55 -10.43
N LEU A 26 7.75 7.49 -9.50
CA LEU A 26 8.59 8.69 -9.61
C LEU A 26 10.09 8.39 -9.58
N THR A 27 10.48 7.26 -8.96
CA THR A 27 11.87 6.85 -8.83
C THR A 27 12.35 5.97 -9.99
N VAL A 28 11.43 5.44 -10.80
CA VAL A 28 11.80 4.69 -12.02
C VAL A 28 12.58 5.60 -12.96
N GLY A 29 13.79 5.16 -13.33
CA GLY A 29 14.65 5.90 -14.26
C GLY A 29 15.50 7.00 -13.61
N VAL A 30 15.35 7.27 -12.32
CA VAL A 30 16.21 8.20 -11.58
C VAL A 30 17.48 7.47 -11.14
N ARG A 31 18.64 7.87 -11.68
CA ARG A 31 19.95 7.31 -11.28
C ARG A 31 20.18 7.54 -9.78
N GLY A 32 20.47 6.45 -9.06
CA GLY A 32 20.72 6.48 -7.61
C GLY A 32 19.46 6.39 -6.73
N ALA A 33 18.25 6.39 -7.30
CA ALA A 33 17.01 6.31 -6.53
C ALA A 33 16.54 4.86 -6.24
N GLY A 34 17.44 3.87 -6.35
CA GLY A 34 17.08 2.46 -6.17
C GLY A 34 16.50 2.17 -4.78
N GLU A 35 17.05 2.76 -3.73
CA GLU A 35 16.52 2.60 -2.36
C GLU A 35 15.12 3.21 -2.23
N LEU A 36 14.88 4.39 -2.78
CA LEU A 36 13.57 5.04 -2.77
C LEU A 36 12.53 4.24 -3.56
N PHE A 37 12.93 3.62 -4.66
CA PHE A 37 12.08 2.69 -5.41
C PHE A 37 11.64 1.53 -4.54
N TRP A 38 12.59 0.86 -3.85
CA TRP A 38 12.27 -0.27 -2.98
C TRP A 38 11.42 0.12 -1.78
N ILE A 39 11.65 1.31 -1.21
CA ILE A 39 10.80 1.87 -0.15
C ILE A 39 9.38 2.08 -0.68
N GLY A 40 9.21 2.74 -1.82
CA GLY A 40 7.90 2.95 -2.45
C GLY A 40 7.17 1.64 -2.75
N ALA A 41 7.88 0.69 -3.37
CA ALA A 41 7.34 -0.63 -3.68
C ALA A 41 6.92 -1.40 -2.42
N GLY A 42 7.72 -1.32 -1.34
CA GLY A 42 7.38 -1.93 -0.05
C GLY A 42 6.14 -1.31 0.58
N VAL A 43 6.03 0.02 0.59
CA VAL A 43 4.84 0.73 1.08
C VAL A 43 3.59 0.35 0.27
N ALA A 44 3.72 0.24 -1.05
CA ALA A 44 2.64 -0.19 -1.93
C ALA A 44 2.19 -1.62 -1.62
N ALA A 45 3.15 -2.54 -1.41
CA ALA A 45 2.87 -3.93 -1.05
C ALA A 45 2.15 -4.05 0.30
N VAL A 46 2.55 -3.28 1.32
CA VAL A 46 1.87 -3.23 2.61
C VAL A 46 0.46 -2.66 2.45
N GLY A 47 0.30 -1.57 1.69
CA GLY A 47 -1.00 -0.98 1.38
C GLY A 47 -1.94 -1.98 0.71
N ALA A 48 -1.45 -2.71 -0.30
CA ALA A 48 -2.19 -3.78 -0.96
C ALA A 48 -2.59 -4.89 0.02
N ALA A 49 -1.66 -5.37 0.85
CA ALA A 49 -1.93 -6.42 1.82
C ALA A 49 -3.03 -6.01 2.83
N VAL A 50 -2.99 -4.77 3.32
CA VAL A 50 -4.02 -4.23 4.21
C VAL A 50 -5.36 -4.09 3.49
N PHE A 51 -5.36 -3.53 2.30
CA PHE A 51 -6.54 -3.28 1.48
C PHE A 51 -7.28 -4.58 1.09
N PHE A 52 -6.53 -5.59 0.62
CA PHE A 52 -7.07 -6.88 0.20
C PHE A 52 -7.22 -7.89 1.34
N SER A 53 -6.88 -7.53 2.59
CA SER A 53 -7.07 -8.43 3.73
C SER A 53 -8.57 -8.71 3.94
N ALA A 54 -9.03 -9.88 3.53
CA ALA A 54 -10.38 -10.33 3.79
C ALA A 54 -10.56 -10.63 5.29
N PRO A 55 -11.72 -10.35 5.90
CA PRO A 55 -12.01 -10.89 7.22
C PRO A 55 -12.10 -12.41 7.07
N ARG A 56 -11.17 -13.16 7.70
CA ARG A 56 -11.31 -14.61 7.85
C ARG A 56 -12.59 -14.83 8.65
N ARG A 57 -13.66 -15.27 8.00
CA ARG A 57 -14.85 -15.76 8.69
C ARG A 57 -14.57 -17.20 9.11
N PRO A 58 -14.57 -17.54 10.42
CA PRO A 58 -14.80 -18.92 10.85
C PRO A 58 -16.23 -19.35 10.57
#